data_AF-A0A2I7Y9A2-F1
#
_entry.id   AF-A0A2I7Y9A2-F1
#
_cell.length_a   1.000
_cell.length_b   1.000
_cell.length_c   1.000
_cell.angle_alpha   90.00
_cell.angle_beta   90.00
_cell.angle_gamma   90.00
#
_symmetry.space_group_name_H-M   'P 1'
#
loop_
_entity.id
_entity.type
_entity.pdbx_description
1 polymer ?
#
loop_
_entity_poly.entity_id
_entity_poly.type
_entity_poly.pdbx_seq_one_letter_code
_entity_poly.pdbx_strand_id
1 'polypeptide(L)'
;MAKLNLDRVKGHYVETIKADKEYENGSLVGKGLLEDGEIRLYKAAEATAENCFLVSTPELDLAAKANGHGSIDFVNPKGSIMRAHQLEVGDTFTVEQKLHGTGFVAGDALTVTGGKFAKGEGAFVVEYVTTIGADRRPAYSIRKVK
;
A
#
# COMPACT_ATOMS: atom_id res chain seq x y z
N MET A 1 -9.63 0.53 9.50
CA MET A 1 -9.49 1.71 8.63
C MET A 1 -8.08 2.27 8.68
N ALA A 2 -7.36 2.20 7.56
CA ALA A 2 -5.96 2.55 7.41
C ALA A 2 -5.80 3.60 6.31
N LYS A 3 -4.78 4.46 6.40
CA LYS A 3 -4.58 5.57 5.47
C LYS A 3 -3.28 5.45 4.67
N LEU A 4 -3.31 5.97 3.44
CA LEU A 4 -2.19 6.08 2.50
C LEU A 4 -2.14 7.48 1.89
N ASN A 5 -0.96 8.10 1.88
CA ASN A 5 -0.63 9.25 1.04
C ASN A 5 0.54 8.91 0.11
N LEU A 6 0.42 9.26 -1.17
CA LEU A 6 1.51 9.16 -2.14
C LEU A 6 2.18 10.53 -2.24
N ASP A 7 3.30 10.71 -1.54
CA ASP A 7 3.92 12.04 -1.37
C ASP A 7 4.75 12.45 -2.60
N ARG A 8 5.45 11.49 -3.21
CA ARG A 8 6.20 11.68 -4.45
C ARG A 8 6.40 10.34 -5.16
N VAL A 9 5.69 10.13 -6.26
CA VAL A 9 5.80 8.91 -7.07
C VAL A 9 6.37 9.30 -8.45
N LYS A 10 7.52 8.75 -8.82
CA LYS A 10 8.25 9.06 -10.06
C LYS A 10 7.72 8.31 -11.28
N GLY A 11 7.00 7.20 -11.09
CA GLY A 11 6.37 6.42 -12.14
C GLY A 11 4.96 5.96 -11.77
N HIS A 12 3.99 6.12 -12.68
CA HIS A 12 2.61 5.69 -12.46
C HIS A 12 2.38 4.25 -12.96
N TYR A 13 3.08 3.27 -12.39
CA TYR A 13 2.81 1.86 -12.67
C TYR A 13 1.74 1.34 -11.71
N VAL A 14 0.49 1.45 -12.15
CA VAL A 14 -0.67 0.96 -11.40
C VAL A 14 -1.12 -0.36 -12.00
N GLU A 15 -1.10 -1.40 -11.17
CA GLU A 15 -1.60 -2.72 -11.53
C GLU A 15 -3.02 -2.91 -11.02
N THR A 16 -3.79 -3.71 -11.75
CA THR A 16 -5.15 -4.10 -11.38
C THR A 16 -5.12 -5.50 -10.80
N ILE A 17 -5.39 -5.62 -9.49
CA ILE A 17 -5.25 -6.86 -8.74
C ILE A 17 -6.60 -7.26 -8.15
N LYS A 18 -6.98 -8.53 -8.27
CA LYS A 18 -8.16 -9.10 -7.62
C LYS A 18 -7.82 -9.49 -6.19
N ALA A 19 -8.52 -8.90 -5.23
CA ALA A 19 -8.32 -9.12 -3.81
C ALA A 19 -8.66 -10.57 -3.41
N ASP A 20 -7.74 -11.26 -2.74
CA ASP A 20 -7.94 -12.61 -2.17
C ASP A 20 -8.47 -12.58 -0.72
N LYS A 21 -8.35 -11.44 -0.06
CA LYS A 21 -8.84 -11.09 1.28
C LYS A 21 -9.19 -9.60 1.33
N GLU A 22 -9.56 -9.10 2.50
CA GLU A 22 -9.74 -7.65 2.69
C GLU A 22 -8.39 -6.92 2.71
N TYR A 23 -8.29 -5.83 1.94
CA TYR A 23 -7.11 -4.95 1.93
C TYR A 23 -7.50 -3.52 2.28
N GLU A 24 -6.92 -3.00 3.35
CA GLU A 24 -6.99 -1.58 3.67
C GLU A 24 -6.02 -0.79 2.77
N ASN A 25 -6.31 0.49 2.51
CA ASN A 25 -5.39 1.39 1.83
C ASN A 25 -4.04 1.48 2.56
N GLY A 26 -2.95 1.39 1.81
CA GLY A 26 -1.60 1.34 2.35
C GLY A 26 -1.11 -0.07 2.72
N SER A 27 -1.96 -1.09 2.57
CA SER A 27 -1.51 -2.50 2.69
C SER A 27 -0.54 -2.85 1.56
N LEU A 28 0.33 -3.84 1.81
CA LEU A 28 1.13 -4.43 0.75
C LEU A 28 0.42 -5.65 0.16
N VAL A 29 0.53 -5.79 -1.15
CA VAL A 29 0.08 -6.97 -1.90
C VAL A 29 1.14 -7.38 -2.92
N GLY A 30 1.31 -8.67 -3.15
CA GLY A 30 2.12 -9.19 -4.24
C GLY A 30 1.28 -9.34 -5.52
N LYS A 31 1.90 -9.14 -6.68
CA LYS A 31 1.28 -9.44 -7.97
C LYS A 31 1.42 -10.93 -8.26
N GLY A 32 0.29 -11.63 -8.38
CA GLY A 32 0.22 -13.03 -8.76
C GLY A 32 0.07 -13.23 -10.27
N LEU A 33 -0.43 -14.41 -10.65
CA LEU A 33 -0.69 -14.75 -12.05
C LEU A 33 -1.87 -13.95 -12.62
N LEU A 34 -1.89 -13.81 -13.95
CA LEU A 34 -3.04 -13.26 -14.67
C LEU A 34 -4.27 -14.14 -14.43
N GLU A 35 -5.43 -13.52 -14.23
CA GLU A 35 -6.72 -14.22 -14.17
C GLU A 35 -7.05 -14.84 -15.54
N ASP A 36 -7.71 -15.99 -15.51
CA ASP A 36 -7.99 -16.73 -16.73
C ASP A 36 -8.96 -15.96 -17.63
N GLY A 37 -8.64 -15.84 -18.92
CA GLY A 37 -9.42 -15.04 -19.88
C GLY A 37 -9.26 -13.52 -19.76
N GLU A 38 -8.45 -13.02 -18.83
CA GLU A 38 -8.20 -11.58 -18.63
C GLU A 38 -6.88 -11.14 -19.27
N ILE A 39 -6.77 -9.85 -19.60
CA ILE A 39 -5.55 -9.30 -20.23
C ILE A 39 -4.72 -8.44 -19.28
N ARG A 40 -5.32 -7.93 -18.19
CA ARG A 40 -4.68 -7.00 -17.24
C ARG A 40 -5.18 -7.15 -15.79
N LEU A 41 -5.88 -8.23 -15.46
CA LEU A 41 -6.33 -8.51 -14.09
C LEU A 41 -5.46 -9.62 -13.50
N TYR A 42 -4.75 -9.31 -12.41
CA TYR A 42 -3.88 -10.27 -11.74
C TYR A 42 -4.51 -10.77 -10.43
N LYS A 43 -4.23 -12.01 -10.05
CA LYS A 43 -4.53 -12.53 -8.72
C LYS A 43 -3.66 -11.85 -7.67
N ALA A 44 -4.21 -11.59 -6.49
CA ALA A 44 -3.39 -11.23 -5.34
C ALA A 44 -2.46 -12.40 -4.96
N ALA A 45 -1.25 -12.04 -4.54
CA ALA A 45 -0.27 -12.93 -3.94
C ALA A 45 0.26 -12.31 -2.64
N GLU A 46 0.98 -13.10 -1.85
CA GLU A 46 1.67 -12.58 -0.69
C GLU A 46 2.76 -11.59 -1.13
N ALA A 47 2.84 -10.43 -0.45
CA ALA A 47 3.86 -9.44 -0.75
C ALA A 47 5.21 -9.86 -0.16
N THR A 48 6.26 -9.77 -0.98
CA THR A 48 7.65 -10.06 -0.62
C THR A 48 8.54 -8.85 -0.91
N ALA A 49 9.82 -8.91 -0.55
CA ALA A 49 10.76 -7.82 -0.82
C ALA A 49 10.90 -7.53 -2.34
N GLU A 50 10.77 -8.55 -3.17
CA GLU A 50 10.89 -8.47 -4.63
C GLU A 50 9.54 -8.25 -5.33
N ASN A 51 8.45 -8.66 -4.68
CA ASN A 51 7.08 -8.57 -5.20
C ASN A 51 6.19 -7.87 -4.19
N CYS A 52 6.28 -6.54 -4.10
CA CYS A 52 5.40 -5.73 -3.27
C CYS A 52 4.86 -4.52 -4.02
N PHE A 53 3.55 -4.36 -3.93
CA PHE A 53 2.77 -3.27 -4.47
C PHE A 53 1.96 -2.65 -3.34
N LEU A 54 1.78 -1.34 -3.40
CA LEU A 54 1.08 -0.57 -2.38
C LEU A 54 -0.39 -0.40 -2.78
N VAL A 55 -1.29 -0.99 -1.99
CA VAL A 55 -2.73 -0.95 -2.28
C VAL A 55 -3.24 0.48 -2.15
N SER A 56 -3.90 0.94 -3.21
CA SER A 56 -4.66 2.19 -3.24
C SER A 56 -6.10 1.89 -3.66
N THR A 57 -7.01 2.80 -3.30
CA THR A 57 -8.35 2.80 -3.86
C THR A 57 -8.34 3.23 -5.32
N PRO A 58 -9.36 2.84 -6.11
CA PRO A 58 -9.71 3.63 -7.27
C PRO A 58 -9.96 5.09 -6.86
N GLU A 59 -9.43 6.02 -7.65
CA GLU A 59 -9.54 7.47 -7.41
C GLU A 59 -11.02 7.82 -7.19
N LEU A 60 -11.35 8.23 -5.96
CA LEU A 60 -12.62 8.83 -5.56
C LEU A 60 -13.86 8.20 -6.20
N ASP A 61 -14.38 7.13 -5.59
CA ASP A 61 -15.76 6.71 -5.88
C ASP A 61 -16.73 7.75 -5.28
N LEU A 62 -17.23 8.64 -6.14
CA LEU A 62 -18.21 9.66 -5.77
C LEU A 62 -19.55 9.04 -5.29
N ALA A 63 -19.87 7.82 -5.70
CA ALA A 63 -21.03 7.09 -5.20
C ALA A 63 -20.79 6.53 -3.78
N ALA A 64 -19.57 6.08 -3.46
CA ALA A 64 -19.19 5.68 -2.11
C ALA A 64 -19.16 6.86 -1.12
N LYS A 65 -18.86 8.07 -1.60
CA LYS A 65 -18.90 9.29 -0.79
C LYS A 65 -20.31 9.61 -0.25
N ALA A 66 -21.36 9.24 -0.99
CA ALA A 66 -22.75 9.38 -0.56
C ALA A 66 -23.12 8.42 0.59
N ASN A 67 -22.36 7.34 0.79
CA ASN A 67 -22.55 6.36 1.85
C ASN A 67 -21.68 6.60 3.09
N GLY A 68 -20.93 7.70 3.15
CA GLY A 68 -20.08 8.04 4.30
C GLY A 68 -18.68 7.41 4.30
N HIS A 69 -18.28 6.75 3.21
CA HIS A 69 -16.97 6.14 3.07
C HIS A 69 -16.04 7.13 2.35
N GLY A 70 -15.28 7.92 3.11
CA GLY A 70 -14.20 8.73 2.54
C GLY A 70 -13.19 7.84 1.82
N SER A 71 -12.68 8.24 0.64
CA SER A 71 -11.85 7.38 -0.23
C SER A 71 -10.56 6.86 0.42
N ILE A 72 -10.13 7.49 1.52
CA ILE A 72 -8.93 7.13 2.28
C ILE A 72 -9.19 5.94 3.21
N ASP A 73 -10.41 5.79 3.70
CA ASP A 73 -10.81 4.82 4.73
C ASP A 73 -11.47 3.56 4.13
N PHE A 74 -11.45 3.44 2.81
CA PHE A 74 -12.00 2.31 2.09
C PHE A 74 -11.19 1.02 2.33
N VAL A 75 -11.90 -0.09 2.37
CA VAL A 75 -11.33 -1.44 2.44
C VAL A 75 -11.80 -2.18 1.19
N ASN A 76 -10.85 -2.71 0.41
CA ASN A 76 -11.16 -3.52 -0.75
C ASN A 76 -11.64 -4.89 -0.27
N PRO A 77 -12.91 -5.27 -0.48
CA PRO A 77 -13.41 -6.55 -0.03
C PRO A 77 -12.81 -7.69 -0.85
N LYS A 78 -12.79 -8.90 -0.27
CA LYS A 78 -12.38 -10.12 -1.00
C LYS A 78 -13.17 -10.27 -2.30
N GLY A 79 -12.46 -10.58 -3.39
CA GLY A 79 -13.01 -10.76 -4.73
C GLY A 79 -13.19 -9.48 -5.54
N SER A 80 -13.03 -8.30 -4.92
CA SER A 80 -13.07 -7.02 -5.63
C SER A 80 -11.78 -6.73 -6.38
N ILE A 81 -11.88 -5.80 -7.34
CA ILE A 81 -10.74 -5.28 -8.07
C ILE A 81 -10.18 -4.08 -7.31
N MET A 82 -8.88 -4.11 -7.04
CA MET A 82 -8.14 -3.03 -6.39
C MET A 82 -7.01 -2.53 -7.28
N ARG A 83 -6.61 -1.27 -7.07
CA ARG A 83 -5.41 -0.68 -7.69
C ARG A 83 -4.24 -0.87 -6.74
N ALA A 84 -3.07 -1.24 -7.29
CA ALA A 84 -1.86 -1.36 -6.50
C ALA A 84 -0.71 -0.68 -7.23
N HIS A 85 0.00 0.20 -6.53
CA HIS A 85 1.13 0.95 -7.09
C HIS A 85 2.41 0.14 -6.96
N GLN A 86 3.11 -0.01 -8.07
CA GLN A 86 4.50 -0.42 -8.03
C GLN A 86 5.34 0.77 -7.57
N LEU A 87 6.16 0.55 -6.54
CA LEU A 87 7.03 1.58 -5.99
C LEU A 87 8.38 1.56 -6.72
N GLU A 88 8.87 2.73 -7.14
CA GLU A 88 10.18 2.91 -7.76
C GLU A 88 11.20 3.51 -6.80
N VAL A 89 12.48 3.37 -7.14
CA VAL A 89 13.57 3.94 -6.34
C VAL A 89 13.46 5.47 -6.29
N GLY A 90 13.38 5.99 -5.07
CA GLY A 90 13.20 7.41 -4.79
C GLY A 90 11.75 7.82 -4.57
N ASP A 91 10.80 6.90 -4.64
CA ASP A 91 9.41 7.18 -4.26
C ASP A 91 9.28 7.28 -2.75
N THR A 92 8.50 8.27 -2.30
CA THR A 92 8.13 8.46 -0.89
C THR A 92 6.62 8.36 -0.75
N PHE A 93 6.17 7.65 0.27
CA PHE A 93 4.76 7.45 0.59
C PHE A 93 4.58 7.36 2.12
N THR A 94 3.38 7.71 2.59
CA THR A 94 3.03 7.67 4.00
C THR A 94 1.93 6.63 4.25
N VAL A 95 2.18 5.68 5.15
CA VAL A 95 1.27 4.58 5.50
C VAL A 95 1.00 4.52 7.00
N GLU A 96 -0.20 4.09 7.38
CA GLU A 96 -0.57 3.95 8.80
C GLU A 96 0.21 2.84 9.51
N GLN A 97 0.70 3.11 10.72
CA GLN A 97 1.62 2.20 11.43
C GLN A 97 0.99 0.83 11.72
N LYS A 98 -0.31 0.78 12.03
CA LYS A 98 -1.01 -0.45 12.41
C LYS A 98 -0.98 -1.55 11.34
N LEU A 99 -0.72 -1.18 10.07
CA LEU A 99 -0.66 -2.12 8.96
C LEU A 99 0.66 -2.89 8.93
N HIS A 100 1.69 -2.39 9.61
CA HIS A 100 3.06 -2.85 9.47
C HIS A 100 3.68 -3.22 10.83
N GLY A 101 4.98 -3.53 10.84
CA GLY A 101 5.72 -3.66 12.08
C GLY A 101 5.68 -2.36 12.90
N THR A 102 5.94 -2.48 14.19
CA THR A 102 5.86 -1.35 15.14
C THR A 102 7.24 -0.90 15.58
N GLY A 103 7.31 0.30 16.18
CA GLY A 103 8.55 0.82 16.78
C GLY A 103 9.61 1.22 15.75
N PHE A 104 9.22 1.55 14.52
CA PHE A 104 10.14 2.13 13.56
C PHE A 104 10.44 3.59 13.91
N VAL A 105 11.68 3.99 13.66
CA VAL A 105 12.19 5.36 13.81
C VAL A 105 12.83 5.84 12.52
N ALA A 106 13.00 7.15 12.37
CA ALA A 106 13.68 7.73 11.22
C ALA A 106 15.07 7.11 11.03
N GLY A 107 15.40 6.74 9.79
CA GLY A 107 16.64 6.08 9.41
C GLY A 107 16.61 4.54 9.49
N ASP A 108 15.56 3.93 10.04
CA ASP A 108 15.43 2.47 10.04
C ASP A 108 15.34 1.93 8.60
N ALA A 109 16.17 0.94 8.29
CA ALA A 109 16.03 0.14 7.08
C ALA A 109 14.91 -0.89 7.25
N LEU A 110 14.09 -1.02 6.21
CA LEU A 110 12.92 -1.87 6.17
C LEU A 110 13.00 -2.87 5.00
N THR A 111 12.54 -4.07 5.28
CA THR A 111 12.26 -5.15 4.33
C THR A 111 10.77 -5.53 4.39
N VAL A 112 10.33 -6.46 3.55
CA VAL A 112 8.95 -6.97 3.54
C VAL A 112 8.92 -8.41 4.02
N THR A 113 8.19 -8.64 5.11
CA THR A 113 8.01 -9.97 5.73
C THR A 113 6.54 -10.17 6.07
N GLY A 114 5.94 -11.29 5.65
CA GLY A 114 4.54 -11.61 5.95
C GLY A 114 3.56 -10.57 5.39
N GLY A 115 3.85 -9.99 4.23
CA GLY A 115 3.04 -8.94 3.62
C GLY A 115 3.07 -7.58 4.34
N LYS A 116 4.08 -7.34 5.20
CA LYS A 116 4.22 -6.09 5.97
C LYS A 116 5.65 -5.56 5.90
N PHE A 117 5.80 -4.26 6.04
CA PHE A 117 7.12 -3.71 6.36
C PHE A 117 7.58 -4.21 7.73
N ALA A 118 8.85 -4.59 7.81
CA ALA A 118 9.53 -5.05 9.01
C ALA A 118 10.95 -4.49 9.03
N LYS A 119 11.54 -4.30 10.22
CA LYS A 119 12.96 -3.91 10.31
C LYS A 119 13.84 -4.97 9.69
N GLY A 120 14.78 -4.54 8.86
CA GLY A 120 15.74 -5.44 8.21
C GLY A 120 16.42 -4.75 7.04
N GLU A 121 17.54 -5.33 6.59
CA GLU A 121 18.17 -4.86 5.37
C GLU A 121 17.23 -5.11 4.19
N GLY A 122 16.79 -4.02 3.56
CA GLY A 122 15.85 -4.08 2.46
C GLY A 122 15.90 -2.83 1.60
N ALA A 123 14.88 -2.69 0.76
CA ALA A 123 14.78 -1.63 -0.24
C ALA A 123 14.13 -0.36 0.29
N PHE A 124 13.76 -0.29 1.57
CA PHE A 124 12.97 0.80 2.12
C PHE A 124 13.66 1.42 3.33
N VAL A 125 13.46 2.72 3.55
CA VAL A 125 13.93 3.45 4.73
C VAL A 125 12.82 4.33 5.26
N VAL A 126 12.67 4.39 6.58
CA VAL A 126 11.77 5.36 7.22
C VAL A 126 12.42 6.75 7.16
N GLU A 127 11.78 7.70 6.47
CA GLU A 127 12.25 9.08 6.46
C GLU A 127 11.90 9.79 7.77
N TYR A 128 10.66 9.63 8.23
CA TYR A 128 10.21 10.15 9.52
C TYR A 128 8.91 9.49 9.99
N VAL A 129 8.66 9.60 11.30
CA VAL A 129 7.41 9.19 11.93
C VAL A 129 6.47 10.39 11.98
N THR A 130 5.25 10.23 11.50
CA THR A 130 4.29 11.34 11.36
C THR A 130 2.87 10.90 11.70
N THR A 131 1.90 11.73 11.35
CA THR A 131 0.49 11.39 11.35
C THR A 131 -0.14 11.62 9.99
N ILE A 132 -1.22 10.90 9.68
CA ILE A 132 -1.93 10.97 8.40
C ILE A 132 -3.42 11.27 8.60
N GLY A 133 -3.97 12.11 7.73
CA GLY A 133 -5.37 12.52 7.76
C GLY A 133 -5.72 13.53 8.86
N ALA A 134 -6.97 14.03 8.83
CA ALA A 134 -7.44 15.05 9.78
C ALA A 134 -7.53 14.56 11.23
N ASP A 135 -7.68 13.26 11.44
CA ASP A 135 -7.73 12.58 12.74
C ASP A 135 -6.33 12.22 13.28
N ARG A 136 -5.26 12.60 12.59
CA ARG A 136 -3.86 12.46 13.03
C ARG A 136 -3.47 11.03 13.43
N ARG A 137 -3.85 10.02 12.64
CA ARG A 137 -3.46 8.63 12.92
C ARG A 137 -1.94 8.45 12.80
N PRO A 138 -1.29 7.69 13.69
CA PRO A 138 0.14 7.41 13.60
C PRO A 138 0.51 6.78 12.26
N ALA A 139 1.54 7.31 11.61
CA ALA A 139 2.01 6.85 10.30
C ALA A 139 3.54 6.82 10.19
N TYR A 140 4.02 6.10 9.19
CA TYR A 140 5.40 6.08 8.73
C TYR A 140 5.48 6.73 7.35
N SER A 141 6.34 7.71 7.19
CA SER A 141 6.79 8.15 5.86
C SER A 141 7.98 7.29 5.47
N ILE A 142 7.82 6.53 4.39
CA ILE A 142 8.77 5.52 3.92
C ILE A 142 9.20 5.91 2.51
N ARG A 143 10.50 5.78 2.27
CA ARG A 143 11.09 5.95 0.95
C ARG A 143 11.68 4.64 0.45
N LYS A 144 11.44 4.32 -0.82
CA LYS A 144 12.15 3.25 -1.50
C LYS A 144 13.54 3.75 -1.93
N VAL A 145 14.59 3.03 -1.55
CA VAL A 145 16.00 3.40 -1.75
C VAL A 145 16.78 2.42 -2.62
N LYS A 146 16.24 1.22 -2.88
CA LYS A 146 16.83 0.20 -3.78
C LYS A 146 15.77 -0.40 -4.68
#